data_AF-A0A2S9FSA2-F1
#
_entry.id   AF-A0A2S9FSA2-F1
#
_cell.length_a   1.000
_cell.length_b   1.000
_cell.length_c   1.000
_cell.angle_alpha   90.00
_cell.angle_beta   90.00
_cell.angle_gamma   90.00
#
_symmetry.space_group_name_H-M   'P 1'
#
loop_
_entity.id
_entity.type
_entity.pdbx_description
1 polymer ?
#
loop_
_entity_poly.entity_id
_entity_poly.type
_entity_poly.pdbx_seq_one_letter_code
_entity_poly.pdbx_strand_id
1 'polypeptide(L)'
;GPAVFDPPAEPPPWLADIDKPIVLVTTSSVRQADQNLVKAAVAALRDEPVHVVATVPAGAGRSWCSDDGATFARFVPHSLILDRAVCVVTHGG
;
A
#
# COMPACT_ATOMS: atom_id res chain seq x y z
N GLY A 1 3.80 -15.39 -1.64
CA GLY A 1 3.23 -14.57 -0.55
C GLY A 1 4.12 -13.38 -0.24
N PRO A 2 3.57 -12.23 0.17
CA PRO A 2 4.30 -10.97 0.40
C PRO A 2 5.39 -11.02 1.50
N ALA A 3 5.63 -12.18 2.11
CA ALA A 3 6.43 -12.36 3.32
C ALA A 3 7.93 -12.63 3.10
N VAL A 4 8.47 -12.58 1.89
CA VAL A 4 9.86 -13.05 1.66
C VAL A 4 10.91 -11.94 1.72
N PHE A 5 10.53 -10.67 1.52
CA PHE A 5 11.49 -9.56 1.51
C PHE A 5 11.03 -8.38 2.38
N ASP A 6 11.55 -8.34 3.60
CA ASP A 6 11.25 -7.33 4.62
C ASP A 6 12.54 -6.86 5.31
N PRO A 7 13.36 -6.02 4.64
CA PRO A 7 14.60 -5.53 5.21
C PRO A 7 14.32 -4.52 6.33
N PRO A 8 15.16 -4.45 7.38
CA PRO A 8 15.08 -3.37 8.36
C PRO A 8 15.19 -2.01 7.67
N ALA A 9 14.22 -1.12 7.91
CA ALA A 9 14.26 0.26 7.44
C ALA A 9 13.60 1.19 8.44
N GLU A 10 13.94 2.47 8.36
CA GLU A 10 13.22 3.51 9.11
C GLU A 10 11.81 3.71 8.52
N PRO A 11 10.79 3.93 9.38
CA PRO A 11 9.46 4.28 8.92
C PRO A 11 9.49 5.56 8.07
N PRO A 12 8.85 5.57 6.89
CA PRO A 12 8.81 6.77 6.08
C PRO A 12 7.95 7.86 6.76
N PRO A 13 8.31 9.16 6.65
CA PRO A 13 7.61 10.22 7.38
C PRO A 13 6.09 10.26 7.15
N TRP A 14 5.65 10.04 5.91
CA TRP A 14 4.23 10.04 5.55
C TRP A 14 3.41 8.97 6.30
N LEU A 15 4.05 7.91 6.81
CA LEU A 15 3.34 6.87 7.56
C LEU A 15 2.87 7.40 8.91
N ALA A 16 3.63 8.31 9.52
CA ALA A 16 3.25 8.96 10.78
C ALA A 16 2.08 9.95 10.59
N ASP A 17 1.93 10.51 9.38
CA ASP A 17 0.87 11.47 9.06
C ASP A 17 -0.50 10.82 8.78
N ILE A 18 -0.57 9.49 8.73
CA ILE A 18 -1.82 8.76 8.52
C ILE A 18 -2.48 8.54 9.88
N ASP A 19 -3.62 9.18 10.14
CA ASP A 19 -4.37 9.00 11.39
C ASP A 19 -5.48 7.93 11.30
N LYS A 20 -5.77 7.45 10.09
CA LYS A 20 -6.84 6.46 9.84
C LYS A 20 -6.31 5.02 9.87
N PRO A 21 -7.18 4.01 10.13
CA PRO A 21 -6.85 2.61 9.92
C PRO A 21 -6.36 2.35 8.49
N ILE A 22 -5.32 1.51 8.34
CA ILE A 22 -4.67 1.29 7.04
C ILE A 22 -5.23 0.06 6.35
N VAL A 23 -5.56 0.20 5.06
CA VAL A 23 -5.72 -0.94 4.15
C VAL A 23 -4.48 -1.02 3.26
N LEU A 24 -3.71 -2.09 3.43
CA LEU A 24 -2.50 -2.32 2.64
C LEU A 24 -2.87 -3.06 1.35
N VAL A 25 -2.61 -2.44 0.19
CA VAL A 25 -2.78 -3.06 -1.13
C VAL A 25 -1.39 -3.35 -1.69
N THR A 26 -1.08 -4.64 -1.88
CA THR A 26 0.25 -5.06 -2.34
C THR A 26 0.14 -5.79 -3.67
N THR A 27 0.97 -5.40 -4.63
CA THR A 27 1.05 -6.03 -5.94
C THR A 27 2.36 -6.79 -6.13
N SER A 28 2.41 -7.67 -7.13
CA SER A 28 3.62 -8.46 -7.41
C SER A 28 4.76 -7.58 -7.94
N SER A 29 6.00 -8.05 -7.81
CA SER A 29 7.15 -7.50 -8.54
C SER A 29 7.13 -7.85 -10.03
N VAL A 30 6.31 -8.83 -10.44
CA VAL A 30 6.05 -9.17 -11.84
C VAL A 30 4.89 -8.30 -12.33
N ARG A 31 5.10 -7.55 -13.41
CA ARG A 31 4.07 -6.66 -13.98
C ARG A 31 2.88 -7.49 -14.47
N GLN A 32 1.84 -7.60 -13.65
CA GLN A 32 0.54 -8.13 -14.03
C GLN A 32 -0.48 -6.98 -14.06
N ALA A 33 -1.76 -7.23 -14.31
CA ALA A 33 -2.83 -6.21 -14.36
C ALA A 33 -3.11 -5.52 -13.00
N ASP A 34 -2.10 -5.46 -12.15
CA ASP A 34 -2.04 -4.99 -10.76
C ASP A 34 -2.49 -3.54 -10.57
N GLN A 35 -2.37 -2.72 -11.61
CA GLN A 35 -2.89 -1.36 -11.59
C GLN A 35 -4.41 -1.33 -11.44
N ASN A 36 -5.13 -2.33 -11.97
CA ASN A 36 -6.57 -2.42 -11.84
C ASN A 36 -6.97 -2.80 -10.41
N LEU A 37 -6.19 -3.65 -9.74
CA LEU A 37 -6.41 -3.99 -8.33
C LEU A 37 -6.30 -2.75 -7.44
N VAL A 38 -5.24 -1.97 -7.62
CA VAL A 38 -5.03 -0.72 -6.86
C VAL A 38 -6.14 0.28 -7.13
N LYS A 39 -6.49 0.52 -8.40
CA LYS A 39 -7.58 1.43 -8.77
C LYS A 39 -8.92 0.99 -8.18
N ALA A 40 -9.23 -0.31 -8.27
CA ALA A 40 -10.46 -0.86 -7.71
C ALA A 40 -10.51 -0.71 -6.18
N ALA A 41 -9.41 -0.98 -5.48
CA ALA A 41 -9.33 -0.82 -4.03
C ALA A 41 -9.51 0.64 -3.59
N VAL A 42 -8.81 1.58 -4.24
CA VAL A 42 -8.94 3.01 -3.93
C VAL A 42 -10.36 3.50 -4.22
N ALA A 43 -10.95 3.10 -5.35
CA ALA A 43 -12.32 3.49 -5.68
C ALA A 43 -13.35 2.90 -4.70
N ALA A 44 -13.19 1.65 -4.30
CA ALA A 44 -14.12 0.97 -3.39
C ALA A 44 -14.06 1.49 -1.95
N LEU A 45 -12.90 2.02 -1.52
CA LEU A 45 -12.66 2.47 -0.15
C LEU A 45 -12.69 3.99 0.01
N ARG A 46 -13.02 4.74 -1.05
CA ARG A 46 -12.99 6.21 -1.05
C ARG A 46 -13.86 6.83 0.04
N ASP A 47 -15.04 6.27 0.26
CA ASP A 47 -16.02 6.79 1.22
C ASP A 47 -15.92 6.10 2.60
N GLU A 48 -14.99 5.15 2.74
CA GLU A 48 -14.75 4.43 3.99
C GLU A 48 -13.76 5.19 4.89
N PRO A 49 -13.86 5.06 6.23
CA PRO A 49 -12.99 5.76 7.17
C PRO A 49 -11.60 5.11 7.29
N VAL A 50 -10.99 4.76 6.15
CA VAL A 50 -9.67 4.11 6.06
C VAL A 50 -8.72 4.92 5.19
N HIS A 51 -7.42 4.59 5.27
CA HIS A 51 -6.40 5.11 4.37
C HIS A 51 -5.78 3.96 3.58
N VAL A 52 -5.69 4.11 2.26
CA VAL A 52 -5.16 3.06 1.39
C VAL A 52 -3.66 3.26 1.21
N VAL A 53 -2.85 2.27 1.59
CA VAL A 53 -1.41 2.26 1.27
C VAL A 53 -1.17 1.23 0.17
N ALA A 54 -0.87 1.71 -1.04
CA ALA A 54 -0.61 0.87 -2.20
C ALA A 54 0.90 0.74 -2.46
N THR A 55 1.42 -0.48 -2.35
CA THR A 55 2.81 -0.79 -2.74
C THR A 55 2.83 -1.32 -4.17
N VAL A 56 3.45 -0.56 -5.09
CA VAL A 56 3.43 -0.83 -6.55
C VAL A 56 4.86 -0.86 -7.12
N PRO A 57 5.60 -1.97 -6.96
CA PRO A 57 7.03 -2.05 -7.30
C PRO A 57 7.34 -1.78 -8.78
N ALA A 58 6.42 -2.19 -9.67
CA ALA A 58 6.57 -2.14 -11.14
C ALA A 58 6.01 -0.87 -11.80
N GLY A 59 5.53 0.11 -11.02
CA GLY A 59 4.79 1.25 -11.58
C GLY A 59 4.85 2.56 -10.79
N ALA A 60 5.23 2.56 -9.52
CA ALA A 60 5.35 3.80 -8.74
C ALA A 60 6.77 4.38 -8.82
N GLY A 61 6.84 5.71 -8.98
CA GLY A 61 8.05 6.51 -8.79
C GLY A 61 8.37 6.72 -7.30
N ARG A 62 8.72 7.94 -6.90
CA ARG A 62 8.77 8.31 -5.47
C ARG A 62 7.38 8.15 -4.84
N SER A 63 7.36 7.84 -3.55
CA SER A 63 6.09 7.74 -2.82
C SER A 63 5.36 9.10 -2.83
N TRP A 64 4.05 9.07 -3.01
CA TRP A 64 3.21 10.26 -3.02
C TRP A 64 1.82 9.95 -2.45
N CYS A 65 1.18 10.96 -1.86
CA CYS A 65 -0.17 10.88 -1.34
C CYS A 65 -1.13 11.56 -2.32
N SER A 66 -2.29 10.94 -2.57
CA SER A 66 -3.40 11.55 -3.29
C SER A 66 -4.38 12.19 -2.31
N ASP A 67 -5.12 13.19 -2.78
CA ASP A 67 -6.17 13.86 -2.01
C ASP A 67 -7.31 12.89 -1.58
N ASP A 68 -7.47 11.76 -2.30
CA ASP A 68 -8.44 10.70 -2.01
C ASP A 68 -8.09 9.81 -0.80
N GLY A 69 -7.09 10.17 0.03
CA GLY A 69 -6.71 9.37 1.20
C GLY A 69 -5.99 8.07 0.83
N ALA A 70 -5.14 8.13 -0.21
CA ALA A 70 -4.30 7.01 -0.61
C ALA A 70 -2.84 7.43 -0.71
N THR A 71 -1.94 6.56 -0.26
CA THR A 71 -0.50 6.70 -0.44
C THR A 71 0.00 5.62 -1.39
N PHE A 72 0.69 6.04 -2.44
CA PHE A 72 1.33 5.14 -3.39
C PHE A 72 2.81 5.11 -3.09
N ALA A 73 3.36 3.93 -2.82
CA ALA A 73 4.78 3.73 -2.57
C ALA A 73 5.34 2.68 -3.53
N ARG A 74 6.56 2.89 -4.02
CA ARG A 74 7.25 1.85 -4.81
C ARG A 74 7.62 0.65 -3.94
N PHE A 75 8.12 0.93 -2.75
CA PHE A 75 8.55 -0.07 -1.79
C PHE A 75 8.50 0.52 -0.37
N VAL A 76 8.01 -0.30 0.56
CA VAL A 76 8.08 -0.10 2.01
C VAL A 76 8.14 -1.51 2.60
N PRO A 77 9.04 -1.81 3.56
CA PRO A 77 8.96 -3.04 4.33
C PRO A 77 7.55 -3.21 4.89
N HIS A 78 6.91 -4.34 4.60
CA HIS A 78 5.51 -4.54 4.95
C HIS A 78 5.33 -4.63 6.47
N SER A 79 6.33 -5.07 7.23
CA SER A 79 6.26 -5.06 8.70
C SER A 79 5.91 -3.68 9.27
N LEU A 80 6.48 -2.61 8.70
CA LEU A 80 6.22 -1.24 9.13
C LEU A 80 4.76 -0.80 8.95
N ILE A 81 4.05 -1.44 8.02
CA ILE A 81 2.65 -1.12 7.71
C ILE A 81 1.69 -2.11 8.38
N LEU A 82 2.07 -3.39 8.43
CA LEU A 82 1.23 -4.49 8.89
C LEU A 82 0.78 -4.33 10.35
N ASP A 83 1.62 -3.76 11.22
CA ASP A 83 1.27 -3.46 12.61
C ASP A 83 0.06 -2.52 12.75
N ARG A 84 -0.23 -1.74 11.71
CA ARG A 84 -1.33 -0.76 11.66
C ARG A 84 -2.41 -1.13 10.63
N ALA A 85 -2.19 -2.20 9.87
CA ALA A 85 -3.10 -2.61 8.81
C ALA A 85 -4.28 -3.39 9.39
N VAL A 86 -5.49 -2.95 9.07
CA VAL A 86 -6.74 -3.67 9.43
C VAL A 86 -7.15 -4.68 8.35
N CYS A 87 -6.62 -4.52 7.14
CA CYS A 87 -6.87 -5.40 6.01
C CYS A 87 -5.69 -5.38 5.03
N VAL A 88 -5.41 -6.53 4.41
CA VAL A 88 -4.41 -6.65 3.35
C VAL A 88 -5.09 -7.19 2.09
N VAL A 89 -5.00 -6.43 1.00
CA VAL A 89 -5.46 -6.82 -0.33
C VAL A 89 -4.25 -7.24 -1.15
N THR A 90 -4.24 -8.49 -1.60
CA THR A 90 -3.15 -9.10 -2.37
C THR A 90 -3.67 -9.80 -3.62
N HIS A 91 -2.82 -9.92 -4.64
CA HIS A 91 -3.09 -10.68 -5.86
C HIS A 91 -3.00 -12.21 -5.65
N GLY A 92 -2.60 -12.67 -4.46
CA GLY A 92 -2.62 -14.10 -4.10
C GLY A 92 -1.41 -14.93 -4.57
N GLY A 93 -0.29 -14.29 -4.92
CA GLY A 93 0.99 -14.96 -5.20
C GLY A 93 1.77 -15.37 -3.97
#